data_AF-A0A918EG72-F1
#
_entry.id   AF-A0A918EG72-F1
#
_cell.length_a   1.000
_cell.length_b   1.000
_cell.length_c   1.000
_cell.angle_alpha   90.00
_cell.angle_beta   90.00
_cell.angle_gamma   90.00
#
_symmetry.space_group_name_H-M   'P 1'
#
loop_
_entity.id
_entity.type
_entity.pdbx_description
1 polymer ?
#
loop_
_entity_poly.entity_id
_entity_poly.type
_entity_poly.pdbx_seq_one_letter_code
_entity_poly.pdbx_strand_id
1 'polypeptide(L)'
;MTNQEPLDLGATELPAEEEARLRREHDLDRPEVFDRRNGVEERARTRAALLPEEAESGSADPQAQAREVLRDSDLRTEVPESAPDTVFERRESSD
;
A
#
# COMPACT_ATOMS: atom_id res chain seq x y z
N MET A 1 27.59 13.97 12.49
CA MET A 1 27.05 12.62 12.74
C MET A 1 25.56 12.80 12.93
N THR A 2 24.75 12.37 11.97
CA THR A 2 23.29 12.41 12.10
C THR A 2 22.89 11.33 13.11
N ASN A 3 22.26 11.71 14.23
CA ASN A 3 21.68 10.74 15.15
C ASN A 3 20.47 10.11 14.44
N GLN A 4 20.69 8.95 13.83
CA GLN A 4 19.64 8.10 13.30
C GLN A 4 19.15 7.23 14.46
N GLU A 5 18.30 7.79 15.33
CA GLU A 5 17.57 6.95 16.26
C GLU A 5 16.33 6.42 15.54
N PRO A 6 16.25 5.11 15.25
CA PRO A 6 15.02 4.52 14.75
C PRO A 6 13.92 4.74 15.81
N LEU A 7 12.79 5.30 15.39
CA LEU A 7 11.60 5.33 16.23
C LEU A 7 11.20 3.87 16.48
N ASP A 8 11.15 3.45 17.75
CA ASP A 8 10.57 2.17 18.13
C ASP A 8 9.06 2.23 17.90
N LEU A 9 8.62 1.74 16.74
CA LEU A 9 7.21 1.69 16.33
C LEU A 9 6.48 0.48 16.94
N GLY A 10 7.15 -0.33 17.79
CA GLY A 10 6.66 -1.62 18.24
C GLY A 10 6.91 -2.74 17.22
N ALA A 11 6.67 -3.99 17.62
CA ALA A 11 6.75 -5.13 16.71
C ALA A 11 5.65 -5.03 15.64
N THR A 12 6.04 -4.88 14.37
CA THR A 12 5.13 -4.89 13.21
C THR A 12 4.78 -6.31 12.74
N GLU A 13 5.52 -7.32 13.23
CA GLU A 13 5.19 -8.72 13.01
C GLU A 13 4.10 -9.18 13.99
N LEU A 14 2.90 -9.36 13.46
CA LEU A 14 1.80 -9.96 14.19
C LEU A 14 2.07 -11.46 14.44
N PRO A 15 1.65 -12.02 15.59
CA PRO A 15 1.62 -13.46 15.77
C PRO A 15 0.84 -14.13 14.63
N ALA A 16 1.31 -15.28 14.13
CA ALA A 16 0.72 -15.94 12.97
C ALA A 16 -0.80 -16.19 13.09
N GLU A 17 -1.31 -16.43 14.30
CA GLU A 17 -2.74 -16.61 14.55
C GLU A 17 -3.54 -15.31 14.35
N GLU A 18 -2.95 -14.19 14.74
CA GLU A 18 -3.53 -12.86 14.61
C GLU A 18 -3.47 -12.37 13.17
N GLU A 19 -2.35 -12.59 12.49
CA GLU A 19 -2.24 -12.37 11.04
C GLU A 19 -3.31 -13.18 10.29
N ALA A 20 -3.42 -14.48 10.57
CA ALA A 20 -4.44 -15.33 9.94
C ALA A 20 -5.87 -14.88 10.25
N ARG A 21 -6.12 -14.29 11.43
CA ARG A 21 -7.42 -13.71 11.79
C ARG A 21 -7.72 -12.48 10.94
N LEU A 22 -6.79 -11.53 10.87
CA LEU A 22 -6.94 -10.30 10.06
C LEU A 22 -7.11 -10.63 8.59
N ARG A 23 -6.33 -11.58 8.05
CA ARG A 23 -6.47 -12.03 6.66
C ARG A 23 -7.87 -12.55 6.34
N ARG A 24 -8.51 -13.24 7.28
CA ARG A 24 -9.91 -13.69 7.12
C ARG A 24 -10.92 -12.57 7.30
N GLU A 25 -10.70 -11.67 8.27
CA GLU A 25 -11.58 -10.54 8.58
C GLU A 25 -11.64 -9.54 7.43
N HIS A 26 -10.49 -9.28 6.80
CA HIS A 26 -10.33 -8.34 5.71
C HIS A 26 -10.41 -8.99 4.32
N ASP A 27 -10.82 -10.25 4.22
CA ASP A 27 -10.93 -10.99 2.94
C ASP A 27 -9.61 -11.06 2.13
N LEU A 28 -8.44 -10.96 2.78
CA LEU A 28 -7.13 -11.02 2.12
C LEU A 28 -6.81 -12.41 1.54
N ASP A 29 -7.48 -13.45 2.03
CA ASP A 29 -7.42 -14.81 1.47
C ASP A 29 -8.39 -15.00 0.28
N ARG A 30 -9.21 -13.98 -0.05
CA ARG A 30 -10.17 -13.98 -1.16
C ARG A 30 -10.05 -12.67 -1.95
N PRO A 31 -8.97 -12.51 -2.73
CA PRO A 31 -8.66 -11.24 -3.39
C PRO A 31 -9.78 -10.74 -4.31
N GLU A 32 -10.57 -11.62 -4.92
CA GLU A 32 -11.71 -11.23 -5.76
C GLU A 32 -12.86 -10.58 -4.95
N VAL A 33 -13.02 -10.99 -3.69
CA VAL A 33 -14.02 -10.41 -2.77
C VAL A 33 -13.54 -9.04 -2.30
N PHE A 34 -12.28 -8.95 -1.88
CA PHE A 34 -11.63 -7.70 -1.50
C PHE A 34 -11.70 -6.67 -2.62
N ASP A 35 -11.29 -7.04 -3.84
CA ASP A 35 -11.31 -6.18 -5.01
C ASP A 35 -12.70 -5.65 -5.33
N ARG A 36 -13.70 -6.54 -5.25
CA ARG A 36 -15.09 -6.17 -5.53
C ARG A 36 -15.65 -5.21 -4.48
N ARG A 37 -15.36 -5.45 -3.19
CA ARG A 37 -15.77 -4.57 -2.08
C ARG A 37 -15.15 -3.18 -2.24
N ASN A 38 -13.88 -3.13 -2.61
CA ASN A 38 -13.11 -1.89 -2.74
C ASN A 38 -13.20 -1.24 -4.14
N GLY A 39 -14.00 -1.81 -5.05
CA GLY A 39 -14.23 -1.27 -6.39
C GLY A 39 -12.96 -1.17 -7.24
N VAL A 40 -11.99 -2.07 -7.05
CA VAL A 40 -10.65 -1.99 -7.64
C VAL A 40 -10.71 -1.90 -9.17
N GLU A 41 -11.57 -2.69 -9.84
CA GLU A 41 -11.67 -2.67 -11.31
C GLU A 41 -12.24 -1.35 -11.87
N GLU A 42 -13.16 -0.71 -11.15
CA GLU A 42 -13.68 0.60 -11.56
C GLU A 42 -12.64 1.69 -11.36
N ARG A 43 -12.03 1.73 -10.16
CA ARG A 43 -11.00 2.72 -9.80
C ARG A 43 -9.75 2.58 -10.67
N ALA A 44 -9.36 1.36 -11.02
CA ALA A 44 -8.20 1.09 -11.86
C ALA A 44 -8.37 1.69 -13.26
N ARG A 45 -9.57 1.62 -13.86
CA ARG A 45 -9.84 2.22 -15.18
C ARG A 45 -9.64 3.74 -15.18
N THR A 46 -10.10 4.42 -14.14
CA THR A 46 -9.91 5.87 -13.99
C THR A 46 -8.45 6.22 -13.72
N ARG A 47 -7.77 5.46 -12.87
CA ARG A 47 -6.36 5.70 -12.49
C ARG A 47 -5.36 5.36 -13.60
N ALA A 48 -5.69 4.41 -14.47
CA ALA A 48 -4.87 4.03 -15.61
C ALA A 48 -4.87 5.06 -16.75
N ALA A 49 -5.66 6.12 -16.65
CA ALA A 49 -5.63 7.21 -17.61
C ALA A 49 -4.30 7.96 -17.52
N LEU A 50 -3.43 7.72 -18.49
CA LEU A 50 -2.14 8.39 -18.62
C LEU A 50 -2.29 9.76 -19.29
N LEU A 51 -1.45 10.70 -18.87
CA LEU A 51 -1.20 11.92 -19.62
C LEU A 51 -0.46 11.60 -20.93
N PRO A 52 -0.53 12.46 -21.96
CA PRO A 52 0.17 12.24 -23.23
C PRO A 52 1.67 11.99 -23.06
N GLU A 53 2.32 12.70 -22.14
CA GLU A 53 3.76 12.58 -21.84
C GLU A 53 4.08 11.25 -21.13
N GLU A 54 3.14 10.73 -20.34
CA GLU A 54 3.27 9.45 -19.64
C GLU A 54 3.04 8.27 -20.59
N ALA A 55 2.29 8.45 -21.68
CA ALA A 55 2.13 7.41 -22.69
C ALA A 55 3.45 7.11 -23.42
N GLU A 56 4.31 8.12 -23.58
CA GLU A 56 5.59 7.99 -24.29
C GLU A 56 6.66 7.26 -23.47
N SER A 57 6.59 7.42 -22.14
CA SER A 57 7.48 6.76 -21.16
C SER A 57 6.83 5.54 -20.48
N GLY A 58 5.63 5.17 -20.92
CA GLY A 58 4.62 4.49 -20.13
C GLY A 58 4.89 3.06 -19.65
N SER A 59 4.04 2.65 -18.71
CA SER A 59 3.95 1.27 -18.22
C SER A 59 3.41 0.33 -19.30
N ALA A 60 3.90 -0.90 -19.34
CA ALA A 60 3.44 -1.93 -20.29
C ALA A 60 1.95 -2.31 -20.07
N ASP A 61 1.46 -2.17 -18.84
CA ASP A 61 0.05 -2.33 -18.50
C ASP A 61 -0.33 -1.35 -17.37
N PRO A 62 -0.77 -0.12 -17.72
CA PRO A 62 -1.17 0.89 -16.75
C PRO A 62 -2.35 0.44 -15.88
N GLN A 63 -3.22 -0.43 -16.41
CA GLN A 63 -4.39 -0.91 -15.68
C GLN A 63 -4.01 -1.97 -14.65
N ALA A 64 -3.13 -2.91 -14.98
CA ALA A 64 -2.59 -3.85 -14.00
C ALA A 64 -1.82 -3.11 -12.90
N GLN A 65 -0.98 -2.14 -13.26
CA GLN A 65 -0.27 -1.32 -12.28
C GLN A 65 -1.24 -0.55 -11.36
N ALA A 66 -2.29 0.03 -11.93
CA ALA A 66 -3.31 0.73 -11.16
C ALA A 66 -4.03 -0.21 -10.16
N ARG A 67 -4.37 -1.44 -10.56
CA ARG A 67 -4.98 -2.43 -9.66
C ARG A 67 -4.06 -2.74 -8.48
N GLU A 68 -2.78 -2.97 -8.73
CA GLU A 68 -1.83 -3.34 -7.69
C GLU A 68 -1.62 -2.22 -6.68
N VAL A 69 -1.45 -0.99 -7.16
CA VAL A 69 -1.34 0.20 -6.29
C VAL A 69 -2.61 0.40 -5.46
N LEU A 70 -3.79 0.19 -6.04
CA LEU A 70 -5.05 0.33 -5.31
C LEU A 70 -5.21 -0.77 -4.25
N ARG A 71 -4.89 -2.03 -4.58
CA ARG A 71 -4.91 -3.14 -3.61
C ARG A 71 -3.98 -2.87 -2.43
N ASP A 72 -2.74 -2.45 -2.69
CA ASP A 72 -1.79 -2.09 -1.64
C ASP A 72 -2.30 -0.93 -0.77
N SER A 73 -2.84 0.11 -1.39
CA SER A 73 -3.40 1.26 -0.68
C SER A 73 -4.60 0.88 0.20
N ASP A 74 -5.52 0.07 -0.32
CA ASP A 74 -6.70 -0.37 0.42
C ASP A 74 -6.28 -1.30 1.57
N LEU A 75 -5.31 -2.19 1.34
CA LEU A 75 -4.72 -3.05 2.38
C LEU A 75 -4.15 -2.23 3.54
N ARG A 76 -3.31 -1.22 3.26
CA ARG A 76 -2.73 -0.36 4.31
C ARG A 76 -3.76 0.53 5.01
N THR A 77 -4.88 0.80 4.36
CA THR A 77 -6.00 1.53 4.96
C THR A 77 -6.78 0.66 5.94
N GLU A 78 -6.97 -0.60 5.60
CA GLU A 78 -7.75 -1.55 6.40
C GLU A 78 -6.93 -2.24 7.49
N VAL A 79 -5.66 -2.49 7.23
CA VAL A 79 -4.70 -3.13 8.13
C VAL A 79 -3.48 -2.21 8.23
N PRO A 80 -3.50 -1.21 9.14
CA PRO A 80 -2.41 -0.26 9.31
C PRO A 80 -1.04 -0.91 9.52
N GLU A 81 -1.01 -2.08 10.17
CA GLU A 81 0.19 -2.89 10.42
C GLU A 81 0.78 -3.48 9.12
N SER A 82 0.04 -3.47 8.01
CA SER A 82 0.55 -3.86 6.68
C SER A 82 1.38 -2.74 6.03
N ALA A 83 1.46 -1.55 6.62
CA ALA A 83 2.30 -0.50 6.10
C ALA A 83 3.78 -0.88 6.27
N PRO A 84 4.62 -0.71 5.22
CA PRO A 84 6.05 -0.95 5.36
C PRO A 84 6.64 -0.01 6.41
N ASP A 85 7.63 -0.50 7.17
CA ASP A 85 8.38 0.30 8.13
C ASP A 85 9.01 1.51 7.43
N THR A 86 8.53 2.70 7.75
CA THR A 86 9.07 3.94 7.20
C THR A 86 9.95 4.62 8.24
N VAL A 87 11.24 4.72 7.93
CA VAL A 87 12.20 5.49 8.74
C VAL A 87 12.02 6.97 8.40
N PHE A 88 11.50 7.77 9.33
CA PHE A 88 11.41 9.22 9.16
C PHE A 88 12.73 9.87 9.55
N GLU A 89 13.48 10.40 8.56
CA GLU A 89 14.62 11.28 8.84
C GLU A 89 14.13 12.66 9.28
N ARG A 90 14.32 12.99 10.57
CA ARG A 90 14.11 14.34 11.06
C ARG A 90 15.23 15.25 10.54
N ARG A 91 14.92 16.08 9.55
CA ARG A 91 15.80 17.19 9.16
C ARG A 91 15.54 18.37 10.09
N GLU A 92 16.44 18.57 11.05
CA GLU A 92 16.48 19.82 11.82
C GLU A 92 16.90 20.95 10.87
N SER A 93 16.02 21.92 10.63
CA SER A 93 16.39 23.15 9.93
C SER A 93 17.35 23.93 10.83
N SER A 94 18.61 24.03 10.43
CA SER A 94 19.55 24.97 11.07
C SER A 94 19.29 26.36 10.49
N ASP A 95 19.01 27.32 11.37
CA ASP A 95 18.94 28.77 11.09
C ASP A 95 20.37 29.36 11.04
#